data_AF-T0RQU9-F1
#
_entry.id   AF-T0RQU9-F1
#
_cell.length_a   1.000
_cell.length_b   1.000
_cell.length_c   1.000
_cell.angle_alpha   90.00
_cell.angle_beta   90.00
_cell.angle_gamma   90.00
#
_symmetry.space_group_name_H-M   'P 1'
#
loop_
_entity.id
_entity.type
_entity.pdbx_description
1 polymer ?
#
loop_
_entity_poly.entity_id
_entity_poly.type
_entity_poly.pdbx_seq_one_letter_code
_entity_poly.pdbx_strand_id
1 'polypeptide(L)'
;MRRISTAALVLLSVSSVYSWETDNFTYRRKILRASDAEKKQNLYALNDETNRRIEEAIKGYNKMGVNCNEDLKLLTKKEKNMWGERKMPKIHSQIKSVLGGTIFGAMETWSEKSDKVTKYGDGNYIYGSDFLSNFYDLQTAFNLNGHVVGPDKLGHFVDQGFELYQELLSEDDMKKGFDKAMVHSNKMEDSYYGLDASGVKSYGDMSANYSGLKFWYNLYGKDNSYLKCDKKSGKISMNRDFDWSEFADDTWDQGINCSAFEATPNPYKHGQYRSRKNLYSTEMDEGLKEYLAKVDKTLKCPDDLGRCQEISKQPCSKFYVSPKCLFAANTKLTCPLNDFDKLLAVEDKKGYKYNRKPSSGTKTSGSTNVR
;
A
#
# COMPACT_ATOMS: atom_id res chain seq x y z
N MET A 1 -49.80 15.12 36.76
CA MET A 1 -49.31 13.90 36.10
C MET A 1 -49.41 14.07 34.58
N ARG A 2 -48.30 14.32 33.89
CA ARG A 2 -48.13 14.02 32.47
C ARG A 2 -46.63 14.04 32.18
N ARG A 3 -46.05 12.84 32.14
CA ARG A 3 -44.65 12.60 31.80
C ARG A 3 -44.52 12.80 30.29
N ILE A 4 -43.75 13.80 29.88
CA ILE A 4 -43.28 13.91 28.50
C ILE A 4 -42.03 13.03 28.44
N SER A 5 -42.18 11.84 27.88
CA SER A 5 -41.06 10.93 27.63
C SER A 5 -40.21 11.51 26.51
N THR A 6 -39.00 11.96 26.84
CA THR A 6 -37.95 12.31 25.89
C THR A 6 -37.47 11.01 25.23
N ALA A 7 -38.07 10.67 24.09
CA ALA A 7 -37.51 9.67 23.20
C ALA A 7 -36.27 10.30 22.54
N ALA A 8 -35.10 10.04 23.12
CA ALA A 8 -33.83 10.28 22.45
C ALA A 8 -33.76 9.32 21.26
N LEU A 9 -34.13 9.84 20.09
CA LEU A 9 -33.90 9.19 18.80
C LEU A 9 -32.38 9.17 18.60
N VAL A 10 -31.73 8.09 19.05
CA VAL A 10 -30.37 7.78 18.61
C VAL A 10 -30.50 7.39 17.14
N LEU A 11 -30.40 8.38 16.26
CA LEU A 11 -30.01 8.17 14.88
C LEU A 11 -28.64 7.50 14.93
N LEU A 12 -28.63 6.17 14.95
CA LEU A 12 -27.51 5.39 14.48
C LEU A 12 -27.38 5.76 13.00
N SER A 13 -26.58 6.78 12.75
CA SER A 13 -25.95 6.95 11.45
C SER A 13 -25.16 5.67 11.22
N VAL A 14 -25.77 4.71 10.53
CA VAL A 14 -25.06 3.85 9.62
C VAL A 14 -24.41 4.79 8.60
N SER A 15 -23.28 5.37 8.99
CA SER A 15 -22.23 5.64 8.03
C SER A 15 -21.89 4.26 7.48
N SER A 16 -22.59 3.86 6.42
CA SER A 16 -22.02 2.93 5.47
C SER A 16 -20.69 3.53 5.11
N VAL A 17 -19.64 2.76 5.34
CA VAL A 17 -18.31 3.23 5.04
C VAL A 17 -17.82 2.39 3.90
N TYR A 18 -17.52 3.10 2.83
CA TYR A 18 -17.57 2.64 1.45
C TYR A 18 -16.12 2.34 1.02
N SER A 19 -15.86 1.14 0.50
CA SER A 19 -14.53 0.75 0.04
C SER A 19 -14.32 1.14 -1.43
N TRP A 20 -13.07 1.51 -1.72
CA TRP A 20 -12.61 2.28 -2.87
C TRP A 20 -11.83 1.34 -3.79
N GLU A 21 -12.54 0.63 -4.67
CA GLU A 21 -11.89 -0.32 -5.60
C GLU A 21 -11.48 0.37 -6.91
N THR A 22 -10.44 -0.16 -7.54
CA THR A 22 -9.91 0.33 -8.83
C THR A 22 -10.34 -0.57 -9.99
N ASP A 23 -10.61 0.01 -11.16
CA ASP A 23 -10.86 -0.78 -12.37
C ASP A 23 -9.54 -1.20 -13.04
N ASN A 24 -9.05 -2.38 -12.65
CA ASN A 24 -7.84 -3.00 -13.21
C ASN A 24 -8.07 -3.75 -14.53
N PHE A 25 -9.27 -3.72 -15.11
CA PHE A 25 -9.65 -4.56 -16.24
C PHE A 25 -9.97 -3.77 -17.51
N THR A 26 -10.80 -2.73 -17.46
CA THR A 26 -11.27 -1.99 -18.67
C THR A 26 -10.11 -1.56 -19.56
N TYR A 27 -9.09 -0.98 -18.94
CA TYR A 27 -7.95 -0.41 -19.65
C TYR A 27 -6.70 -1.27 -19.60
N ARG A 28 -6.78 -2.47 -19.04
CA ARG A 28 -5.63 -3.37 -18.80
C ARG A 28 -4.71 -3.51 -20.01
N ARG A 29 -5.28 -3.86 -21.17
CA ARG A 29 -4.49 -4.08 -22.40
C ARG A 29 -3.79 -2.80 -22.86
N LYS A 30 -4.40 -1.64 -22.66
CA LYS A 30 -3.81 -0.34 -23.00
C LYS A 30 -2.69 0.02 -22.03
N ILE A 31 -2.91 -0.16 -20.73
CA ILE A 31 -1.92 0.07 -19.65
C ILE A 31 -0.67 -0.81 -19.85
N LEU A 32 -0.86 -2.10 -20.15
CA LEU A 32 0.25 -3.03 -20.40
C LEU A 32 1.02 -2.72 -21.70
N ARG A 33 0.36 -2.07 -22.66
CA ARG A 33 0.97 -1.60 -23.93
C ARG A 33 1.55 -0.20 -23.85
N ALA A 34 1.54 0.44 -22.68
CA ALA A 34 2.19 1.73 -22.47
C ALA A 34 3.63 1.71 -23.01
N SER A 35 4.04 2.80 -23.65
CA SER A 35 5.41 2.93 -24.16
C SER A 35 6.42 2.95 -22.99
N ASP A 36 7.66 2.52 -23.21
CA ASP A 36 8.68 2.57 -22.15
C ASP A 36 8.94 3.99 -21.63
N ALA A 37 8.74 5.00 -22.48
CA ALA A 37 8.79 6.40 -22.09
C ALA A 37 7.68 6.75 -21.07
N GLU A 38 6.44 6.30 -21.31
CA GLU A 38 5.32 6.51 -20.40
C GLU A 38 5.51 5.76 -19.07
N LYS A 39 5.93 4.48 -19.11
CA LYS A 39 6.22 3.69 -17.90
C LYS A 39 7.24 4.41 -17.02
N LYS A 40 8.32 4.91 -17.64
CA LYS A 40 9.38 5.65 -16.96
C LYS A 40 8.89 7.00 -16.44
N GLN A 41 8.07 7.72 -17.21
CA GLN A 41 7.49 8.99 -16.79
C GLN A 41 6.63 8.81 -15.54
N ASN A 42 5.69 7.86 -15.54
CA ASN A 42 4.82 7.59 -14.40
C ASN A 42 5.64 7.22 -13.16
N LEU A 43 6.62 6.31 -13.30
CA LEU A 43 7.51 5.91 -12.22
C LEU A 43 8.27 7.12 -11.65
N TYR A 44 8.89 7.93 -12.51
CA TYR A 44 9.72 9.05 -12.06
C TYR A 44 8.88 10.18 -11.47
N ALA A 45 7.69 10.44 -12.00
CA ALA A 45 6.78 11.43 -11.45
C ALA A 45 6.37 11.06 -10.02
N LEU A 46 6.02 9.79 -9.78
CA LEU A 46 5.70 9.28 -8.46
C LEU A 46 6.92 9.31 -7.51
N ASN A 47 8.09 8.85 -7.97
CA ASN A 47 9.31 8.88 -7.17
C ASN A 47 9.68 10.32 -6.78
N ASP A 48 9.60 11.27 -7.72
CA ASP A 48 9.93 12.67 -7.47
C ASP A 48 9.00 13.28 -6.42
N GLU A 49 7.70 13.00 -6.50
CA GLU A 49 6.72 13.50 -5.54
C GLU A 49 6.90 12.87 -4.15
N THR A 50 7.11 11.56 -4.09
CA THR A 50 7.35 10.86 -2.81
C THR A 50 8.63 11.37 -2.15
N ASN A 51 9.74 11.50 -2.87
CA ASN A 51 10.99 12.03 -2.32
C ASN A 51 10.85 13.50 -1.89
N ARG A 52 10.15 14.33 -2.67
CA ARG A 52 9.86 15.73 -2.29
C ARG A 52 9.16 15.81 -0.93
N ARG A 53 8.11 14.99 -0.75
CA ARG A 53 7.33 14.95 0.49
C ARG A 53 8.14 14.42 1.67
N ILE A 54 8.94 13.37 1.47
CA ILE A 54 9.85 12.86 2.51
C ILE A 54 10.85 13.96 2.93
N GLU A 55 11.43 14.69 1.98
CA GLU A 55 12.32 15.80 2.31
C GLU A 55 11.63 16.92 3.09
N GLU A 56 10.36 17.20 2.79
CA GLU A 56 9.53 18.15 3.55
C GLU A 56 9.28 17.66 4.98
N ALA A 57 8.95 16.39 5.17
CA ALA A 57 8.82 15.78 6.49
C ALA A 57 10.13 15.87 7.29
N ILE A 58 11.29 15.61 6.66
CA ILE A 58 12.60 15.73 7.31
C ILE A 58 12.90 17.19 7.69
N LYS A 59 12.61 18.15 6.81
CA LYS A 59 12.77 19.59 7.10
C LYS A 59 11.89 20.01 8.27
N GLY A 60 10.62 19.59 8.27
CA GLY A 60 9.68 19.82 9.36
C GLY A 60 10.19 19.24 10.67
N TYR A 61 10.58 17.96 10.67
CA TYR A 61 11.15 17.26 11.82
C TYR A 61 12.38 17.98 12.41
N ASN A 62 13.35 18.32 11.57
CA ASN A 62 14.58 18.99 12.02
C ASN A 62 14.32 20.40 12.55
N LYS A 63 13.29 21.11 12.04
CA LYS A 63 12.88 22.43 12.55
C LYS A 63 12.25 22.34 13.95
N MET A 64 11.64 21.21 14.30
CA MET A 64 11.08 20.99 15.64
C MET A 64 12.15 20.85 16.73
N GLY A 65 13.43 20.73 16.37
CA GLY A 65 14.52 20.56 17.34
C GLY A 65 14.51 19.20 18.07
N VAL A 66 13.79 18.21 17.54
CA VAL A 66 13.74 16.85 18.10
C VAL A 66 15.06 16.14 17.80
N ASN A 67 15.67 15.53 18.82
CA ASN A 67 16.87 14.73 18.65
C ASN A 67 16.52 13.31 18.18
N CYS A 68 16.98 12.94 16.98
CA CYS A 68 16.68 11.63 16.39
C CYS A 68 17.18 10.45 17.21
N ASN A 69 18.27 10.59 17.96
CA ASN A 69 18.76 9.51 18.83
C ASN A 69 17.77 9.15 19.93
N GLU A 70 17.02 10.14 20.45
CA GLU A 70 16.01 9.91 21.48
C GLU A 70 14.68 9.46 20.89
N ASP A 71 14.27 10.09 19.79
CA ASP A 71 13.01 9.76 19.11
C ASP A 71 12.97 8.32 18.60
N LEU A 72 14.09 7.85 18.03
CA LEU A 72 14.18 6.50 17.47
C LEU A 72 14.26 5.39 18.53
N LYS A 73 14.52 5.72 19.80
CA LYS A 73 14.37 4.75 20.91
C LYS A 73 12.93 4.28 21.07
N LEU A 74 11.94 5.02 20.55
CA LEU A 74 10.54 4.60 20.56
C LEU A 74 10.31 3.32 19.74
N LEU A 75 11.19 2.97 18.80
CA LEU A 75 11.08 1.72 18.06
C LEU A 75 11.26 0.49 18.96
N THR A 76 12.09 0.58 20.00
CA THR A 76 12.32 -0.52 20.95
C THR A 76 11.46 -0.43 22.21
N LYS A 77 10.87 0.73 22.48
CA LYS A 77 9.99 0.94 23.64
C LYS A 77 8.54 0.58 23.32
N LYS A 78 7.86 -0.05 24.27
CA LYS A 78 6.42 -0.37 24.20
C LYS A 78 5.52 0.74 24.80
N GLU A 79 5.96 1.99 24.69
CA GLU A 79 5.16 3.12 25.15
C GLU A 79 3.87 3.20 24.34
N LYS A 80 2.74 3.40 25.03
CA LYS A 80 1.44 3.64 24.40
C LYS A 80 1.03 5.10 24.52
N ASN A 81 0.30 5.61 23.54
CA ASN A 81 -0.33 6.93 23.59
C ASN A 81 -1.61 6.87 24.45
N MET A 82 -2.30 8.01 24.60
CA MET A 82 -3.53 8.11 25.39
C MET A 82 -4.70 7.25 24.86
N TRP A 83 -4.62 6.80 23.61
CA TRP A 83 -5.59 5.94 22.95
C TRP A 83 -5.22 4.45 23.03
N GLY A 84 -4.12 4.12 23.73
CA GLY A 84 -3.64 2.75 23.89
C GLY A 84 -2.85 2.21 22.69
N GLU A 85 -2.59 3.04 21.67
CA GLU A 85 -1.81 2.69 20.49
C GLU A 85 -0.31 2.83 20.77
N ARG A 86 0.53 2.07 20.05
CA ARG A 86 1.99 2.21 20.19
C ARG A 86 2.44 3.60 19.75
N LYS A 87 3.22 4.25 20.61
CA LYS A 87 3.87 5.52 20.29
C LYS A 87 5.02 5.27 19.31
N MET A 88 4.93 5.91 18.14
CA MET A 88 5.92 5.82 17.09
C MET A 88 6.87 7.03 17.10
N PRO A 89 8.10 6.92 16.57
CA PRO A 89 8.98 8.06 16.41
C PRO A 89 8.29 9.17 15.61
N LYS A 90 8.47 10.41 16.02
CA LYS A 90 7.84 11.57 15.36
C LYS A 90 8.17 11.64 13.88
N ILE A 91 9.38 11.25 13.47
CA ILE A 91 9.73 11.21 12.04
C ILE A 91 8.84 10.24 11.23
N HIS A 92 8.47 9.09 11.80
CA HIS A 92 7.57 8.15 11.12
C HIS A 92 6.19 8.77 10.95
N SER A 93 5.66 9.40 12.00
CA SER A 93 4.37 10.10 11.94
C SER A 93 4.39 11.27 10.94
N GLN A 94 5.50 12.02 10.84
CA GLN A 94 5.65 13.10 9.85
C GLN A 94 5.63 12.53 8.42
N ILE A 95 6.36 11.44 8.17
CA ILE A 95 6.36 10.80 6.84
C ILE A 95 4.99 10.22 6.50
N LYS A 96 4.32 9.56 7.45
CA LYS A 96 2.94 9.06 7.27
C LYS A 96 2.02 10.22 6.91
N SER A 97 2.11 11.34 7.62
CA SER A 97 1.25 12.50 7.40
C SER A 97 1.44 13.18 6.05
N VAL A 98 2.63 13.14 5.44
CA VAL A 98 2.87 13.79 4.14
C VAL A 98 2.64 12.86 2.95
N LEU A 99 2.75 11.55 3.14
CA LEU A 99 2.54 10.53 2.09
C LEU A 99 1.15 9.91 2.12
N GLY A 100 0.60 9.68 3.31
CA GLY A 100 -0.70 9.05 3.56
C GLY A 100 -1.77 10.07 3.91
N GLY A 101 -2.82 9.66 4.60
CA GLY A 101 -3.89 10.54 5.04
C GLY A 101 -4.85 9.91 6.05
N THR A 102 -5.93 10.64 6.35
CA THR A 102 -6.98 10.18 7.27
C THR A 102 -8.12 9.47 6.54
N ILE A 103 -8.37 9.86 5.29
CA ILE A 103 -9.43 9.30 4.45
C ILE A 103 -8.83 8.79 3.13
N PHE A 104 -8.03 9.63 2.46
CA PHE A 104 -7.27 9.24 1.26
C PHE A 104 -5.79 9.50 1.46
N GLY A 105 -4.97 8.58 0.96
CA GLY A 105 -3.53 8.77 0.94
C GLY A 105 -3.17 10.03 0.15
N ALA A 106 -2.21 10.84 0.64
CA ALA A 106 -1.79 12.01 -0.11
C ALA A 106 -1.13 11.62 -1.45
N MET A 107 -0.44 10.49 -1.51
CA MET A 107 0.13 9.93 -2.75
C MET A 107 -0.94 9.39 -3.68
N GLU A 108 -1.94 8.68 -3.15
CA GLU A 108 -3.12 8.21 -3.89
C GLU A 108 -3.83 9.41 -4.55
N THR A 109 -4.25 10.39 -3.75
CA THR A 109 -4.93 11.61 -4.21
C THR A 109 -4.10 12.37 -5.24
N TRP A 110 -2.78 12.46 -5.02
CA TRP A 110 -1.90 13.14 -5.96
C TRP A 110 -1.81 12.41 -7.30
N SER A 111 -1.69 11.08 -7.29
CA SER A 111 -1.59 10.29 -8.52
C SER A 111 -2.87 10.35 -9.35
N GLU A 112 -4.03 10.32 -8.68
CA GLU A 112 -5.37 10.53 -9.24
C GLU A 112 -5.49 11.90 -9.93
N LYS A 113 -5.02 12.97 -9.29
CA LYS A 113 -5.27 14.35 -9.75
C LYS A 113 -4.16 14.94 -10.62
N SER A 114 -2.94 14.42 -10.55
CA SER A 114 -1.80 15.02 -11.24
C SER A 114 -1.84 14.74 -12.74
N ASP A 115 -1.58 15.76 -13.55
CA ASP A 115 -1.33 15.66 -15.00
C ASP A 115 -0.02 14.94 -15.36
N LYS A 116 0.86 14.69 -14.38
CA LYS A 116 2.16 14.03 -14.58
C LYS A 116 2.07 12.52 -14.68
N VAL A 117 0.97 11.94 -14.20
CA VAL A 117 0.71 10.49 -14.24
C VAL A 117 -0.35 10.23 -15.31
N THR A 118 0.04 9.49 -16.35
CA THR A 118 -0.89 9.03 -17.38
C THR A 118 -1.75 7.91 -16.79
N LYS A 119 -3.03 8.24 -16.59
CA LYS A 119 -4.06 7.36 -16.05
C LYS A 119 -5.00 6.87 -17.14
N TYR A 120 -5.64 5.77 -16.86
CA TYR A 120 -6.60 5.12 -17.73
C TYR A 120 -7.85 4.78 -16.92
N GLY A 121 -8.97 5.35 -17.32
CA GLY A 121 -10.25 5.15 -16.66
C GLY A 121 -11.27 6.07 -17.30
N ASP A 122 -12.51 5.60 -17.38
CA ASP A 122 -13.63 6.40 -17.88
C ASP A 122 -14.30 7.22 -16.79
N GLY A 123 -13.88 7.05 -15.53
CA GLY A 123 -14.58 7.63 -14.38
C GLY A 123 -16.04 7.19 -14.30
N ASN A 124 -16.40 6.05 -14.91
CA ASN A 124 -17.78 5.61 -15.06
C ASN A 124 -18.06 4.31 -14.27
N TYR A 125 -19.27 4.25 -13.73
CA TYR A 125 -19.80 3.25 -12.80
C TYR A 125 -19.76 1.79 -13.32
N ILE A 126 -19.22 0.85 -12.54
CA ILE A 126 -19.40 -0.61 -12.79
C ILE A 126 -20.72 -1.14 -12.20
N TYR A 127 -21.31 -0.46 -11.22
CA TYR A 127 -22.51 -0.95 -10.52
C TYR A 127 -23.68 0.03 -10.56
N GLY A 128 -24.55 -0.12 -11.57
CA GLY A 128 -25.96 0.31 -11.54
C GLY A 128 -26.24 1.82 -11.41
N SER A 129 -27.45 2.23 -11.80
CA SER A 129 -27.92 3.63 -11.79
C SER A 129 -28.64 4.01 -10.49
N ASP A 130 -28.13 3.59 -9.34
CA ASP A 130 -28.75 3.95 -8.06
C ASP A 130 -28.14 5.23 -7.50
N PHE A 131 -28.94 6.03 -6.79
CA PHE A 131 -28.53 7.33 -6.26
C PHE A 131 -27.23 7.29 -5.43
N LEU A 132 -26.91 6.14 -4.83
CA LEU A 132 -25.67 5.90 -4.09
C LEU A 132 -24.47 5.63 -5.01
N SER A 133 -24.63 4.94 -6.15
CA SER A 133 -23.51 4.70 -7.06
C SER A 133 -23.00 5.99 -7.69
N ASN A 134 -23.87 7.00 -7.89
CA ASN A 134 -23.53 8.32 -8.42
C ASN A 134 -22.49 9.13 -7.60
N PHE A 135 -22.16 8.71 -6.38
CA PHE A 135 -21.16 9.37 -5.52
C PHE A 135 -19.79 8.67 -5.48
N TYR A 136 -19.65 7.49 -6.11
CA TYR A 136 -18.47 6.64 -5.98
C TYR A 136 -17.94 6.23 -7.36
N ASP A 137 -16.95 7.00 -7.85
CA ASP A 137 -16.23 6.66 -9.08
C ASP A 137 -15.20 5.58 -8.78
N LEU A 138 -15.12 4.58 -9.65
CA LEU A 138 -13.98 3.67 -9.64
C LEU A 138 -12.73 4.44 -9.95
N GLN A 139 -11.72 4.21 -9.13
CA GLN A 139 -10.43 4.84 -9.36
C GLN A 139 -9.84 4.36 -10.67
N THR A 140 -9.15 5.29 -11.33
CA THR A 140 -8.41 5.00 -12.56
C THR A 140 -7.32 3.97 -12.27
N ALA A 141 -6.76 3.35 -13.32
CA ALA A 141 -5.56 2.55 -13.22
C ALA A 141 -4.45 3.14 -14.10
N PHE A 142 -3.20 2.88 -13.76
CA PHE A 142 -2.06 3.36 -14.53
C PHE A 142 -0.94 2.32 -14.59
N ASN A 143 0.03 2.57 -15.47
CA ASN A 143 1.22 1.75 -15.53
C ASN A 143 2.22 2.24 -14.48
N LEU A 144 2.60 1.36 -13.54
CA LEU A 144 3.70 1.58 -12.62
C LEU A 144 4.78 0.54 -12.87
N ASN A 145 5.86 0.96 -13.55
CA ASN A 145 7.01 0.11 -13.84
C ASN A 145 6.66 -1.23 -14.53
N GLY A 146 5.68 -1.22 -15.44
CA GLY A 146 5.24 -2.42 -16.17
C GLY A 146 4.07 -3.18 -15.54
N HIS A 147 3.56 -2.72 -14.40
CA HIS A 147 2.44 -3.31 -13.67
C HIS A 147 1.18 -2.44 -13.76
N VAL A 148 0.00 -3.07 -13.76
CA VAL A 148 -1.29 -2.36 -13.69
C VAL A 148 -1.58 -2.10 -12.22
N VAL A 149 -1.66 -0.82 -11.84
CA VAL A 149 -1.80 -0.41 -10.44
C VAL A 149 -2.88 0.65 -10.33
N GLY A 150 -3.75 0.49 -9.33
CA GLY A 150 -4.68 1.51 -8.88
C GLY A 150 -4.02 2.50 -7.90
N PRO A 151 -4.40 3.78 -7.91
CA PRO A 151 -3.96 4.79 -6.94
C PRO A 151 -4.16 4.40 -5.48
N ASP A 152 -5.26 3.74 -5.15
CA ASP A 152 -5.59 3.16 -3.84
C ASP A 152 -4.43 2.33 -3.26
N LYS A 153 -3.72 1.56 -4.09
CA LYS A 153 -2.55 0.76 -3.68
C LYS A 153 -1.45 1.63 -3.08
N LEU A 154 -1.31 2.89 -3.50
CA LEU A 154 -0.36 3.83 -2.91
C LEU A 154 -0.79 4.27 -1.50
N GLY A 155 -2.09 4.41 -1.27
CA GLY A 155 -2.67 4.67 0.07
C GLY A 155 -2.41 3.49 1.00
N HIS A 156 -2.79 2.29 0.57
CA HIS A 156 -2.55 1.02 1.27
C HIS A 156 -1.08 0.79 1.63
N PHE A 157 -0.18 1.07 0.69
CA PHE A 157 1.26 1.00 0.93
C PHE A 157 1.71 1.92 2.08
N VAL A 158 1.21 3.14 2.15
CA VAL A 158 1.65 4.10 3.17
C VAL A 158 0.94 3.87 4.50
N ASP A 159 -0.39 3.91 4.50
CA ASP A 159 -1.20 3.99 5.72
C ASP A 159 -1.35 2.61 6.38
N GLN A 160 -1.94 1.65 5.69
CA GLN A 160 -2.11 0.30 6.19
C GLN A 160 -0.76 -0.40 6.35
N GLY A 161 0.20 -0.14 5.45
CA GLY A 161 1.59 -0.57 5.64
C GLY A 161 2.21 -0.07 6.96
N PHE A 162 1.86 1.14 7.40
CA PHE A 162 2.31 1.68 8.69
C PHE A 162 1.63 0.97 9.87
N GLU A 163 0.34 0.68 9.77
CA GLU A 163 -0.39 -0.10 10.78
C GLU A 163 0.22 -1.50 10.94
N LEU A 164 0.53 -2.18 9.84
CA LEU A 164 1.22 -3.47 9.85
C LEU A 164 2.59 -3.36 10.56
N TYR A 165 3.31 -2.26 10.35
CA TYR A 165 4.58 -2.02 11.02
C TYR A 165 4.40 -1.79 12.54
N GLN A 166 3.35 -1.08 12.95
CA GLN A 166 3.01 -0.93 14.37
C GLN A 166 2.66 -2.28 15.01
N GLU A 167 1.92 -3.12 14.29
CA GLU A 167 1.59 -4.48 14.73
C GLU A 167 2.82 -5.39 14.83
N LEU A 168 3.72 -5.33 13.84
CA LEU A 168 5.00 -6.06 13.87
C LEU A 168 5.80 -5.75 15.13
N LEU A 169 5.87 -4.46 15.48
CA LEU A 169 6.62 -4.03 16.66
C LEU A 169 5.89 -4.31 17.98
N SER A 170 4.58 -4.56 17.96
CA SER A 170 3.76 -4.68 19.18
C SER A 170 4.14 -5.87 20.06
N GLU A 171 4.84 -6.87 19.50
CA GLU A 171 5.32 -8.07 20.18
C GLU A 171 6.84 -8.03 20.39
N ASP A 172 7.35 -8.71 21.44
CA ASP A 172 8.82 -8.88 21.59
C ASP A 172 9.37 -9.93 20.60
N ASP A 173 8.54 -10.93 20.32
CA ASP A 173 8.83 -11.96 19.34
C ASP A 173 8.38 -11.46 17.96
N MET A 174 9.34 -11.11 17.10
CA MET A 174 9.07 -10.63 15.75
C MET A 174 8.21 -11.60 14.94
N LYS A 175 8.27 -12.91 15.20
CA LYS A 175 7.42 -13.89 14.53
C LYS A 175 5.95 -13.69 14.90
N LYS A 176 5.67 -13.51 16.19
CA LYS A 176 4.30 -13.23 16.66
C LYS A 176 3.81 -11.87 16.15
N GLY A 177 4.68 -10.86 16.18
CA GLY A 177 4.36 -9.54 15.63
C GLY A 177 4.04 -9.59 14.14
N PHE A 178 4.83 -10.36 13.38
CA PHE A 178 4.58 -10.59 11.95
C PHE A 178 3.26 -11.31 11.70
N ASP A 179 3.00 -12.41 12.41
CA ASP A 179 1.73 -13.13 12.29
C ASP A 179 0.54 -12.21 12.62
N LYS A 180 0.67 -11.37 13.66
CA LYS A 180 -0.34 -10.38 14.04
C LYS A 180 -0.56 -9.33 12.95
N ALA A 181 0.52 -8.80 12.36
CA ALA A 181 0.45 -7.85 11.26
C ALA A 181 -0.25 -8.44 10.03
N MET A 182 0.05 -9.69 9.66
CA MET A 182 -0.61 -10.34 8.53
C MET A 182 -2.09 -10.65 8.81
N VAL A 183 -2.43 -11.05 10.04
CA VAL A 183 -3.83 -11.22 10.47
C VAL A 183 -4.57 -9.89 10.46
N HIS A 184 -3.92 -8.79 10.88
CA HIS A 184 -4.49 -7.44 10.81
C HIS A 184 -4.78 -7.05 9.36
N SER A 185 -3.82 -7.24 8.45
CA SER A 185 -4.02 -7.00 7.01
C SER A 185 -5.22 -7.76 6.44
N ASN A 186 -5.36 -9.03 6.81
CA ASN A 186 -6.52 -9.82 6.41
C ASN A 186 -7.85 -9.30 6.95
N LYS A 187 -7.88 -8.90 8.23
CA LYS A 187 -9.09 -8.39 8.87
C LYS A 187 -9.54 -7.06 8.27
N MET A 188 -8.60 -6.20 7.87
CA MET A 188 -8.92 -4.96 7.18
C MET A 188 -9.71 -5.22 5.89
N GLU A 189 -9.26 -6.17 5.07
CA GLU A 189 -9.96 -6.57 3.84
C GLU A 189 -11.20 -7.42 4.05
N ASP A 190 -11.30 -8.15 5.17
CA ASP A 190 -12.53 -8.84 5.53
C ASP A 190 -13.59 -7.88 6.09
N SER A 191 -13.23 -6.62 6.37
CA SER A 191 -14.12 -5.64 7.01
C SER A 191 -14.18 -4.33 6.23
N TYR A 192 -13.90 -3.21 6.91
CA TYR A 192 -14.14 -1.85 6.46
C TYR A 192 -13.42 -1.47 5.16
N TYR A 193 -12.26 -2.07 4.88
CA TYR A 193 -11.51 -1.79 3.65
C TYR A 193 -11.88 -2.71 2.49
N GLY A 194 -12.65 -3.77 2.73
CA GLY A 194 -13.03 -4.73 1.70
C GLY A 194 -14.45 -5.27 1.86
N LEU A 195 -14.61 -6.54 2.25
CA LEU A 195 -15.87 -7.29 2.13
C LEU A 195 -17.09 -6.60 2.78
N ASP A 196 -16.97 -6.05 3.98
CA ASP A 196 -18.11 -5.41 4.66
C ASP A 196 -18.52 -4.09 3.97
N ALA A 197 -17.60 -3.48 3.21
CA ALA A 197 -17.76 -2.16 2.64
C ALA A 197 -18.07 -2.16 1.13
N SER A 198 -17.35 -2.97 0.34
CA SER A 198 -17.51 -3.09 -1.12
C SER A 198 -17.98 -4.47 -1.58
N GLY A 199 -18.00 -5.47 -0.69
CA GLY A 199 -18.19 -6.87 -1.09
C GLY A 199 -16.95 -7.49 -1.74
N VAL A 200 -15.82 -6.76 -1.79
CA VAL A 200 -14.58 -7.19 -2.44
C VAL A 200 -13.46 -7.31 -1.42
N LYS A 201 -12.77 -8.44 -1.42
CA LYS A 201 -11.51 -8.67 -0.70
C LYS A 201 -10.37 -8.54 -1.68
N SER A 202 -9.53 -7.51 -1.54
CA SER A 202 -8.49 -7.20 -2.50
C SER A 202 -7.13 -7.77 -2.05
N TYR A 203 -6.68 -8.78 -2.78
CA TYR A 203 -5.32 -9.30 -2.58
C TYR A 203 -4.25 -8.33 -3.09
N GLY A 204 -4.61 -7.43 -4.02
CA GLY A 204 -3.75 -6.32 -4.42
C GLY A 204 -3.47 -5.37 -3.26
N ASP A 205 -4.49 -5.03 -2.46
CA ASP A 205 -4.34 -4.17 -1.27
C ASP A 205 -3.55 -4.85 -0.17
N MET A 206 -3.79 -6.14 0.09
CA MET A 206 -2.97 -6.91 1.02
C MET A 206 -1.49 -6.95 0.61
N SER A 207 -1.21 -7.00 -0.70
CA SER A 207 0.15 -6.97 -1.23
C SER A 207 0.79 -5.60 -1.10
N ALA A 208 0.03 -4.53 -1.33
CA ALA A 208 0.45 -3.16 -1.09
C ALA A 208 0.73 -2.92 0.41
N ASN A 209 -0.14 -3.38 1.31
CA ASN A 209 0.05 -3.35 2.77
C ASN A 209 1.37 -4.03 3.16
N TYR A 210 1.62 -5.25 2.66
CA TYR A 210 2.86 -5.99 2.92
C TYR A 210 4.10 -5.27 2.38
N SER A 211 4.00 -4.67 1.20
CA SER A 211 5.08 -3.87 0.61
C SER A 211 5.36 -2.61 1.44
N GLY A 212 4.30 -2.00 1.96
CA GLY A 212 4.36 -0.87 2.90
C GLY A 212 5.06 -1.23 4.21
N LEU A 213 4.75 -2.40 4.78
CA LEU A 213 5.46 -2.94 5.93
C LEU A 213 6.98 -3.01 5.68
N LYS A 214 7.39 -3.48 4.49
CA LYS A 214 8.82 -3.50 4.11
C LYS A 214 9.39 -2.08 4.04
N PHE A 215 8.67 -1.11 3.48
CA PHE A 215 9.11 0.28 3.45
C PHE A 215 9.37 0.85 4.85
N TRP A 216 8.39 0.72 5.76
CA TRP A 216 8.52 1.22 7.13
C TRP A 216 9.62 0.51 7.91
N TYR A 217 9.78 -0.79 7.71
CA TYR A 217 10.86 -1.56 8.32
C TYR A 217 12.25 -1.16 7.82
N ASN A 218 12.36 -0.63 6.60
CA ASN A 218 13.62 -0.13 6.03
C ASN A 218 13.75 1.40 6.13
N LEU A 219 12.84 2.10 6.81
CA LEU A 219 12.90 3.55 6.92
C LEU A 219 14.16 4.03 7.66
N TYR A 220 14.56 3.31 8.72
CA TYR A 220 15.71 3.66 9.55
C TYR A 220 16.43 2.42 10.10
N GLY A 221 17.72 2.58 10.45
CA GLY A 221 18.45 1.68 11.34
C GLY A 221 19.30 0.63 10.65
N LYS A 222 19.33 0.61 9.32
CA LYS A 222 20.05 -0.36 8.50
C LYS A 222 20.96 0.33 7.49
N ASP A 223 21.95 -0.40 6.99
CA ASP A 223 22.92 0.13 6.02
C ASP A 223 22.25 0.67 4.75
N ASN A 224 21.18 0.01 4.28
CA ASN A 224 20.39 0.42 3.11
C ASN A 224 19.08 1.16 3.46
N SER A 225 18.96 1.71 4.67
CA SER A 225 17.75 2.46 5.06
C SER A 225 17.58 3.76 4.27
N TYR A 226 16.34 4.25 4.15
CA TYR A 226 16.05 5.52 3.48
C TYR A 226 16.54 6.73 4.27
N LEU A 227 16.54 6.66 5.59
CA LEU A 227 16.94 7.77 6.47
C LEU A 227 18.18 7.42 7.28
N LYS A 228 18.97 8.46 7.60
CA LYS A 228 20.08 8.39 8.56
C LYS A 228 19.94 9.46 9.63
N CYS A 229 20.31 9.10 10.86
CA CYS A 229 20.40 9.99 12.01
C CYS A 229 21.87 10.37 12.20
N ASP A 230 22.19 11.66 12.13
CA ASP A 230 23.51 12.15 12.54
C ASP A 230 23.57 12.16 14.06
N LYS A 231 24.35 11.23 14.62
CA LYS A 231 24.48 11.05 16.07
C LYS A 231 24.99 12.30 16.79
N LYS A 232 25.80 13.14 16.14
CA LYS A 232 26.38 14.35 16.75
C LYS A 232 25.38 15.49 16.76
N SER A 233 24.74 15.76 15.62
CA SER A 233 23.79 16.88 15.52
C SER A 233 22.37 16.52 15.98
N GLY A 234 22.05 15.23 16.09
CA GLY A 234 20.71 14.73 16.39
C GLY A 234 19.70 14.97 15.26
N LYS A 235 20.17 15.27 14.03
CA LYS A 235 19.31 15.58 12.87
C LYS A 235 19.16 14.38 11.93
N ILE A 236 18.03 14.33 11.24
CA ILE A 236 17.75 13.33 10.20
C ILE A 236 18.09 13.88 8.81
N SER A 237 18.57 13.01 7.93
CA SER A 237 18.74 13.29 6.50
C SER A 237 18.38 12.07 5.66
N MET A 238 18.11 12.29 4.37
CA MET A 238 17.99 11.21 3.39
C MET A 238 19.34 10.49 3.27
N ASN A 239 19.31 9.16 3.33
CA ASN A 239 20.46 8.30 3.07
C ASN A 239 20.48 7.85 1.61
N ARG A 240 19.32 7.51 1.06
CA ARG A 240 19.11 7.18 -0.36
C ARG A 240 17.72 7.62 -0.81
N ASP A 241 17.50 7.63 -2.12
CA ASP A 241 16.21 8.00 -2.72
C ASP A 241 15.21 6.85 -2.55
N PHE A 242 13.93 7.22 -2.39
CA PHE A 242 12.82 6.28 -2.51
C PHE A 242 12.55 5.98 -3.99
N ASP A 243 12.26 4.72 -4.32
CA ASP A 243 11.87 4.30 -5.66
C ASP A 243 10.71 3.28 -5.59
N TRP A 244 9.56 3.61 -6.17
CA TRP A 244 8.38 2.74 -6.22
C TRP A 244 8.64 1.40 -6.92
N SER A 245 9.62 1.34 -7.84
CA SER A 245 9.97 0.09 -8.53
C SER A 245 10.55 -0.96 -7.58
N GLU A 246 10.95 -0.59 -6.37
CA GLU A 246 11.42 -1.51 -5.32
C GLU A 246 10.26 -2.32 -4.69
N PHE A 247 9.03 -1.88 -4.88
CA PHE A 247 7.84 -2.40 -4.19
C PHE A 247 6.73 -2.83 -5.14
N ALA A 248 6.46 -2.05 -6.19
CA ALA A 248 5.40 -2.34 -7.13
C ALA A 248 5.78 -3.54 -8.01
N ASP A 249 4.96 -4.57 -7.98
CA ASP A 249 5.06 -5.75 -8.83
C ASP A 249 3.67 -6.31 -9.20
N ASP A 250 3.63 -7.46 -9.86
CA ASP A 250 2.38 -8.10 -10.30
C ASP A 250 1.47 -8.55 -9.13
N THR A 251 1.92 -8.51 -7.88
CA THR A 251 1.06 -8.81 -6.71
C THR A 251 0.05 -7.70 -6.43
N TRP A 252 0.30 -6.46 -6.88
CA TRP A 252 -0.62 -5.34 -6.71
C TRP A 252 -1.70 -5.29 -7.79
N ASP A 253 -1.45 -5.96 -8.91
CA ASP A 253 -2.33 -6.01 -10.08
C ASP A 253 -3.49 -6.98 -9.82
N GLN A 254 -4.69 -6.46 -9.55
CA GLN A 254 -5.86 -7.32 -9.25
C GLN A 254 -6.35 -8.15 -10.46
N GLY A 255 -5.88 -7.86 -11.67
CA GLY A 255 -6.10 -8.72 -12.84
C GLY A 255 -5.21 -9.96 -12.85
N ILE A 256 -4.10 -9.94 -12.09
CA ILE A 256 -3.24 -11.10 -11.83
C ILE A 256 -3.57 -11.69 -10.45
N ASN A 257 -3.44 -10.88 -9.41
CA ASN A 257 -3.69 -11.23 -8.02
C ASN A 257 -5.17 -11.04 -7.65
N CYS A 258 -6.01 -11.92 -8.20
CA CYS A 258 -7.46 -11.79 -8.17
C CYS A 258 -8.08 -11.53 -6.80
N SER A 259 -8.96 -10.54 -6.74
CA SER A 259 -9.85 -10.33 -5.61
C SER A 259 -10.78 -11.53 -5.36
N ALA A 260 -11.30 -11.62 -4.15
CA ALA A 260 -12.34 -12.56 -3.75
C ALA A 260 -13.59 -11.81 -3.31
N PHE A 261 -14.75 -12.44 -3.41
CA PHE A 261 -16.04 -11.84 -3.03
C PHE A 261 -16.64 -12.52 -1.79
N GLU A 262 -15.78 -13.14 -0.99
CA GLU A 262 -16.12 -13.79 0.27
C GLU A 262 -14.89 -13.93 1.17
N ALA A 263 -15.12 -14.20 2.45
CA ALA A 263 -14.05 -14.40 3.43
C ALA A 263 -13.30 -15.71 3.17
N THR A 264 -12.02 -15.58 2.91
CA THR A 264 -11.10 -16.69 2.62
C THR A 264 -10.15 -16.94 3.80
N PRO A 265 -9.73 -18.20 4.04
CA PRO A 265 -8.76 -18.50 5.09
C PRO A 265 -7.42 -17.79 4.85
N ASN A 266 -6.89 -17.15 5.90
CA ASN A 266 -5.58 -16.51 5.91
C ASN A 266 -4.78 -16.92 7.16
N PRO A 267 -3.54 -17.40 7.04
CA PRO A 267 -2.84 -17.70 5.79
C PRO A 267 -3.54 -18.79 4.99
N TYR A 268 -3.36 -18.75 3.67
CA TYR A 268 -3.87 -19.80 2.78
C TYR A 268 -3.35 -21.17 3.21
N LYS A 269 -4.26 -22.15 3.29
CA LYS A 269 -3.97 -23.55 3.57
C LYS A 269 -4.63 -24.42 2.50
N HIS A 270 -3.81 -25.12 1.71
CA HIS A 270 -4.26 -25.91 0.57
C HIS A 270 -5.40 -26.89 0.90
N GLY A 271 -5.33 -27.55 2.06
CA GLY A 271 -6.35 -28.51 2.50
C GLY A 271 -7.70 -27.89 2.89
N GLN A 272 -7.74 -26.62 3.31
CA GLN A 272 -8.99 -25.93 3.68
C GLN A 272 -9.75 -25.40 2.45
N TYR A 273 -9.07 -25.27 1.31
CA TYR A 273 -9.66 -24.73 0.09
C TYR A 273 -10.29 -25.83 -0.77
N ARG A 274 -9.67 -27.02 -0.84
CA ARG A 274 -10.23 -28.18 -1.57
C ARG A 274 -11.57 -28.67 -1.04
N SER A 275 -11.84 -28.51 0.26
CA SER A 275 -13.13 -28.90 0.87
C SER A 275 -14.26 -27.93 0.55
N ARG A 276 -13.95 -26.73 0.03
CA ARG A 276 -14.94 -25.72 -0.34
C ARG A 276 -15.12 -25.68 -1.86
N LYS A 277 -15.59 -26.78 -2.46
CA LYS A 277 -15.86 -26.89 -3.92
C LYS A 277 -16.81 -25.80 -4.49
N ASN A 278 -17.54 -25.08 -3.64
CA ASN A 278 -18.52 -24.06 -4.01
C ASN A 278 -18.00 -22.60 -3.89
N LEU A 279 -16.71 -22.38 -3.61
CA LEU A 279 -16.09 -21.04 -3.44
C LEU A 279 -15.90 -20.25 -4.75
N TYR A 280 -16.55 -20.66 -5.84
CA TYR A 280 -16.27 -20.20 -7.21
C TYR A 280 -17.50 -19.70 -7.98
N SER A 281 -18.65 -19.63 -7.32
CA SER A 281 -19.84 -18.99 -7.88
C SER A 281 -20.63 -18.32 -6.75
N THR A 282 -20.15 -17.17 -6.30
CA THR A 282 -21.05 -16.16 -5.76
C THR A 282 -21.69 -15.43 -6.95
N GLU A 283 -22.86 -14.82 -6.73
CA GLU A 283 -23.50 -13.92 -7.70
C GLU A 283 -22.52 -12.82 -8.16
N MET A 284 -21.64 -12.35 -7.27
CA MET A 284 -20.59 -11.39 -7.60
C MET A 284 -19.49 -11.96 -8.51
N ASP A 285 -19.08 -13.21 -8.34
CA ASP A 285 -18.13 -13.88 -9.24
C ASP A 285 -18.74 -14.05 -10.65
N GLU A 286 -20.05 -14.28 -10.74
CA GLU A 286 -20.78 -14.30 -12.02
C GLU A 286 -20.90 -12.90 -12.63
N GLY A 287 -21.24 -11.89 -11.81
CA GLY A 287 -21.26 -10.49 -12.21
C GLY A 287 -19.91 -10.00 -12.74
N LEU A 288 -18.80 -10.39 -12.10
CA LEU A 288 -17.45 -10.10 -12.62
C LEU A 288 -17.23 -10.76 -13.98
N LYS A 289 -17.60 -12.04 -14.15
CA LYS A 289 -17.45 -12.74 -15.45
C LYS A 289 -18.25 -12.05 -16.55
N GLU A 290 -19.49 -11.66 -16.26
CA GLU A 290 -20.33 -10.93 -17.21
C GLU A 290 -19.75 -9.56 -17.57
N TYR A 291 -19.27 -8.82 -16.58
CA TYR A 291 -18.59 -7.54 -16.79
C TYR A 291 -17.35 -7.70 -17.67
N LEU A 292 -16.45 -8.64 -17.33
CA LEU A 292 -15.25 -8.92 -18.13
C LEU A 292 -15.62 -9.30 -19.56
N ALA A 293 -16.68 -10.11 -19.75
CA ALA A 293 -17.15 -10.48 -21.08
C ALA A 293 -17.68 -9.29 -21.91
N LYS A 294 -18.16 -8.22 -21.26
CA LYS A 294 -18.57 -6.97 -21.92
C LYS A 294 -17.36 -6.11 -22.30
N VAL A 295 -16.34 -6.05 -21.45
CA VAL A 295 -15.10 -5.30 -21.67
C VAL A 295 -14.27 -5.94 -22.79
N ASP A 296 -13.91 -7.20 -22.61
CA ASP A 296 -13.12 -8.01 -23.55
C ASP A 296 -13.35 -9.48 -23.19
N LYS A 297 -13.97 -10.24 -24.12
CA LYS A 297 -14.31 -11.65 -23.93
C LYS A 297 -13.12 -12.57 -23.61
N THR A 298 -11.90 -12.11 -23.82
CA THR A 298 -10.68 -12.85 -23.49
C THR A 298 -10.18 -12.60 -22.07
N LEU A 299 -10.65 -11.53 -21.41
CA LEU A 299 -10.28 -11.22 -20.03
C LEU A 299 -10.92 -12.21 -19.07
N LYS A 300 -10.09 -12.62 -18.11
CA LYS A 300 -10.45 -13.48 -16.99
C LYS A 300 -9.57 -13.07 -15.80
N CYS A 301 -9.87 -13.59 -14.62
CA CYS A 301 -8.96 -13.49 -13.49
C CYS A 301 -8.54 -14.89 -13.01
N PRO A 302 -7.25 -15.23 -13.01
CA PRO A 302 -6.10 -14.39 -13.43
C PRO A 302 -6.04 -14.24 -14.96
N ASP A 303 -5.76 -13.02 -15.44
CA ASP A 303 -5.62 -12.72 -16.87
C ASP A 303 -4.35 -13.38 -17.46
N ASP A 304 -3.29 -13.44 -16.66
CA ASP A 304 -2.04 -14.14 -16.99
C ASP A 304 -1.72 -15.18 -15.91
N LEU A 305 -1.94 -16.46 -16.25
CA LEU A 305 -1.69 -17.59 -15.34
C LEU A 305 -0.20 -17.74 -15.02
N GLY A 306 0.69 -17.43 -15.96
CA GLY A 306 2.14 -17.52 -15.74
C GLY A 306 2.59 -16.53 -14.67
N ARG A 307 2.20 -15.26 -14.80
CA ARG A 307 2.48 -14.23 -13.78
C ARG A 307 1.87 -14.57 -12.43
N CYS A 308 0.64 -15.06 -12.42
CA CYS A 308 -0.07 -15.54 -11.23
C CYS A 308 0.68 -16.69 -10.51
N GLN A 309 1.28 -17.61 -11.27
CA GLN A 309 2.15 -18.66 -10.72
C GLN A 309 3.48 -18.11 -10.20
N GLU A 310 4.08 -17.12 -10.86
CA GLU A 310 5.32 -16.49 -10.40
C GLU A 310 5.13 -15.75 -9.07
N ILE A 311 4.09 -14.92 -8.93
CA ILE A 311 3.83 -14.21 -7.67
C ILE A 311 3.56 -15.18 -6.50
N SER A 312 2.99 -16.36 -6.80
CA SER A 312 2.72 -17.39 -5.79
C SER A 312 4.00 -18.00 -5.19
N LYS A 313 5.13 -17.90 -5.87
CA LYS A 313 6.44 -18.38 -5.39
C LYS A 313 7.13 -17.40 -4.45
N GLN A 314 6.64 -16.17 -4.34
CA GLN A 314 7.27 -15.17 -3.47
C GLN A 314 7.23 -15.60 -1.99
N PRO A 315 8.23 -15.21 -1.19
CA PRO A 315 8.23 -15.46 0.25
C PRO A 315 6.96 -14.90 0.91
N CYS A 316 6.33 -15.73 1.74
CA CYS A 316 5.12 -15.37 2.48
C CYS A 316 3.88 -15.09 1.61
N SER A 317 3.89 -15.46 0.33
CA SER A 317 2.75 -15.29 -0.62
C SER A 317 1.42 -15.80 -0.08
N LYS A 318 1.42 -16.83 0.78
CA LYS A 318 0.22 -17.35 1.45
C LYS A 318 -0.61 -16.32 2.24
N PHE A 319 -0.05 -15.14 2.53
CA PHE A 319 -0.71 -14.08 3.29
C PHE A 319 -1.35 -13.01 2.41
N TYR A 320 -0.86 -12.78 1.19
CA TYR A 320 -1.25 -11.64 0.35
C TYR A 320 -1.50 -11.99 -1.14
N VAL A 321 -1.21 -13.22 -1.57
CA VAL A 321 -1.55 -13.71 -2.92
C VAL A 321 -2.86 -14.48 -2.87
N SER A 322 -3.67 -14.30 -3.90
CA SER A 322 -5.01 -14.87 -4.01
C SER A 322 -4.98 -16.40 -3.98
N PRO A 323 -5.98 -17.05 -3.35
CA PRO A 323 -6.16 -18.49 -3.41
C PRO A 323 -6.23 -19.04 -4.83
N LYS A 324 -6.79 -18.28 -5.79
CA LYS A 324 -6.82 -18.63 -7.22
C LYS A 324 -5.40 -18.85 -7.75
N CYS A 325 -4.47 -17.94 -7.45
CA CYS A 325 -3.07 -18.08 -7.84
C CYS A 325 -2.32 -19.17 -7.07
N LEU A 326 -2.48 -19.20 -5.75
CA LEU A 326 -1.82 -20.20 -4.91
C LEU A 326 -2.25 -21.63 -5.24
N PHE A 327 -3.51 -21.82 -5.62
CA PHE A 327 -4.02 -23.10 -6.08
C PHE A 327 -3.43 -23.50 -7.44
N ALA A 328 -3.35 -22.55 -8.38
CA ALA A 328 -2.81 -22.79 -9.72
C ALA A 328 -1.30 -23.07 -9.75
N ALA A 329 -0.53 -22.53 -8.80
CA ALA A 329 0.91 -22.73 -8.74
C ALA A 329 1.30 -24.14 -8.26
N ASN A 330 0.46 -24.78 -7.43
CA ASN A 330 0.77 -26.07 -6.79
C ASN A 330 2.19 -26.11 -6.16
N THR A 331 2.66 -24.97 -5.65
CA THR A 331 4.00 -24.83 -5.08
C THR A 331 3.97 -24.94 -3.56
N LYS A 332 5.09 -25.38 -2.98
CA LYS A 332 5.28 -25.35 -1.53
C LYS A 332 5.40 -23.88 -1.09
N LEU A 333 4.41 -23.42 -0.34
CA LEU A 333 4.40 -22.06 0.18
C LEU A 333 5.39 -21.93 1.35
N THR A 334 6.37 -21.05 1.20
CA THR A 334 7.40 -20.81 2.21
C THR A 334 7.28 -19.40 2.77
N CYS A 335 7.55 -19.24 4.07
CA CYS A 335 7.67 -17.94 4.71
C CYS A 335 8.82 -18.05 5.74
N PRO A 336 10.04 -17.65 5.38
CA PRO A 336 11.21 -17.80 6.23
C PRO A 336 11.20 -16.77 7.36
N LEU A 337 10.56 -17.10 8.48
CA LEU A 337 10.43 -16.23 9.66
C LEU A 337 11.64 -16.30 10.61
N ASN A 338 12.76 -16.84 10.14
CA ASN A 338 14.00 -16.98 10.91
C ASN A 338 14.97 -15.80 10.70
N ASP A 339 14.79 -15.00 9.66
CA ASP A 339 15.62 -13.85 9.34
C ASP A 339 14.75 -12.74 8.74
N PHE A 340 14.30 -11.82 9.60
CA PHE A 340 13.44 -10.71 9.20
C PHE A 340 14.19 -9.64 8.43
N ASP A 341 15.47 -9.46 8.69
CA ASP A 341 16.29 -8.52 7.94
C ASP A 341 16.37 -8.93 6.48
N LYS A 342 16.52 -10.23 6.22
CA LYS A 342 16.44 -10.78 4.85
C LYS A 342 15.02 -10.80 4.29
N LEU A 343 14.03 -11.24 5.08
CA LEU A 343 12.65 -11.38 4.60
C LEU A 343 12.05 -10.03 4.17
N LEU A 344 12.29 -8.99 4.95
CA LEU A 344 11.75 -7.66 4.72
C LEU A 344 12.79 -6.73 4.06
N ALA A 345 13.94 -7.24 3.63
CA ALA A 345 14.91 -6.46 2.86
C ALA A 345 14.27 -5.86 1.61
N VAL A 346 14.74 -4.67 1.25
CA VAL A 346 14.43 -4.01 -0.01
C VAL A 346 15.73 -3.83 -0.77
N GLU A 347 15.75 -4.36 -1.99
CA GLU A 347 16.89 -4.21 -2.90
C GLU A 347 16.87 -2.81 -3.52
N ASP A 348 17.98 -2.08 -3.38
CA ASP A 348 18.17 -0.79 -4.04
C ASP A 348 18.33 -1.00 -5.55
N LYS A 349 17.27 -0.70 -6.31
CA LYS A 349 17.28 -0.81 -7.77
C LYS A 349 17.99 0.42 -8.35
N LYS A 350 19.27 0.24 -8.65
CA LYS A 350 20.09 1.29 -9.30
C LYS A 350 19.44 1.72 -10.62
N GLY A 351 19.06 2.98 -10.75
CA GLY A 351 18.53 3.52 -12.01
C GLY A 351 17.78 4.85 -11.89
N TYR A 352 17.23 5.13 -10.71
CA TYR A 352 16.62 6.41 -10.39
C TYR A 352 17.54 7.27 -9.51
N LYS A 353 17.52 8.59 -9.72
CA LYS A 353 18.15 9.58 -8.84
C LYS A 353 17.28 10.82 -8.76
N TYR A 354 16.87 11.19 -7.56
CA TYR A 354 16.08 12.37 -7.30
C TYR A 354 16.92 13.63 -7.48
N ASN A 355 16.46 14.55 -8.32
CA ASN A 355 17.13 15.82 -8.55
C ASN A 355 16.86 16.80 -7.40
N ARG A 356 17.63 16.66 -6.32
CA ARG A 356 17.60 17.57 -5.19
C ARG A 356 18.06 18.96 -5.63
N LYS A 357 17.20 19.97 -5.49
CA LYS A 357 17.67 21.36 -5.60
C LYS A 357 18.80 21.55 -4.56
N PRO A 358 19.97 22.09 -4.94
CA PRO A 358 21.03 22.38 -4.00
C PRO A 358 20.46 23.20 -2.84
N SER A 359 20.69 22.78 -1.60
CA SER A 359 20.33 23.61 -0.45
C SER A 359 21.07 24.94 -0.61
N SER A 360 20.34 26.03 -0.76
CA SER A 360 20.84 27.39 -0.97
C SER A 360 21.58 27.89 0.27
N GLY A 361 22.76 27.32 0.56
CA GLY A 361 23.38 27.43 1.87
C GLY A 361 24.83 26.96 1.93
N THR A 362 25.66 27.38 0.98
CA THR A 362 27.08 27.70 1.26
C THR A 362 27.63 28.54 0.11
N LYS A 363 27.52 29.87 0.22
CA LYS A 363 28.43 30.77 -0.50
C LYS A 363 29.79 30.59 0.16
N THR A 364 30.65 29.74 -0.39
CA THR A 364 32.07 29.84 -0.13
C THR A 364 32.54 31.16 -0.73
N SER A 365 32.81 32.14 0.12
CA SER A 365 33.52 33.35 -0.23
C SER A 365 34.96 32.98 -0.62
N GLY A 366 35.18 32.74 -1.91
CA GLY A 366 36.51 32.64 -2.47
C GLY A 366 37.14 34.04 -2.50
N SER A 367 38.07 34.30 -1.58
CA SER A 367 38.95 35.45 -1.65
C SER A 367 39.89 35.28 -2.85
N THR A 368 39.66 36.04 -3.91
CA THR A 368 40.68 36.30 -4.92
C THR A 368 41.72 37.23 -4.32
N ASN A 369 42.82 36.64 -3.85
CA ASN A 369 44.08 37.37 -3.70
C ASN A 369 44.66 37.59 -5.10
N VAL A 370 44.66 38.85 -5.51
CA VAL A 370 45.46 39.34 -6.64
C VAL A 370 46.91 39.45 -6.16
N ARG A 371 47.82 38.81 -6.89
CA ARG A 371 49.22 39.22 -6.98
C ARG A 371 49.46 39.71 -8.39
#